data_AF-C5TD70-F1
#
_entry.id   AF-C5TD70-F1
#
_cell.length_a   1.000
_cell.length_b   1.000
_cell.length_c   1.000
_cell.angle_alpha   90.00
_cell.angle_beta   90.00
_cell.angle_gamma   90.00
#
_symmetry.space_group_name_H-M   'P 1'
#
loop_
_entity.id
_entity.type
_entity.pdbx_description
1 polymer ?
#
loop_
_entity_poly.entity_id
_entity_poly.type
_entity_poly.pdbx_seq_one_letter_code
_entity_poly.pdbx_strand_id
1 'polypeptide(L)'
;MTEQAAYEHNGRPVSREAFYAIACDPQRSVAVEACAGAGKTWMLVSRMLRALLDGAAPHEILAITFTKKAAGEMRQRLQEWLEVFAHAPLDDLARELIARGISPERSSDKREALQNLYRKMLASGRPVQIRTFHSWFAALLGTAPLALLQAQGLPASFELLEDDAEAVREVWAPFLQTVATTPGLRADYEAVVACHGRSQTHKALAAA
;
A
#
# COMPACT_ATOMS: atom_id res chain seq x y z
N MET A 1 14.69 -30.75 -21.65
CA MET A 1 14.39 -29.39 -21.15
C MET A 1 13.10 -29.50 -20.36
N THR A 2 13.17 -29.48 -19.04
CA THR A 2 11.99 -29.48 -18.17
C THR A 2 11.27 -28.16 -18.35
N GLU A 3 10.04 -28.24 -18.86
CA GLU A 3 9.13 -27.11 -19.00
C GLU A 3 8.84 -26.57 -17.58
N GLN A 4 9.52 -25.48 -17.21
CA GLN A 4 9.32 -24.84 -15.92
C GLN A 4 7.89 -24.29 -15.93
N ALA A 5 7.03 -24.82 -15.06
CA ALA A 5 5.65 -24.35 -14.98
C ALA A 5 5.66 -22.86 -14.64
N ALA A 6 4.92 -22.05 -15.41
CA ALA A 6 4.87 -20.60 -15.21
C ALA A 6 4.23 -20.19 -13.88
N TYR A 7 3.52 -21.12 -13.21
CA TYR A 7 2.85 -20.89 -11.94
C TYR A 7 3.06 -22.07 -10.99
N GLU A 8 3.30 -21.76 -9.72
CA GLU A 8 3.44 -22.72 -8.64
C GLU A 8 2.57 -22.33 -7.45
N HIS A 9 2.13 -23.33 -6.69
CA HIS A 9 1.51 -23.17 -5.39
C HIS A 9 2.21 -24.09 -4.39
N ASN A 10 2.91 -23.49 -3.42
CA ASN A 10 3.71 -24.21 -2.40
C ASN A 10 4.69 -25.22 -3.02
N GLY A 11 5.43 -24.80 -4.06
CA GLY A 11 6.43 -25.60 -4.77
C GLY A 11 5.86 -26.69 -5.69
N ARG A 12 4.53 -26.70 -5.92
CA ARG A 12 3.89 -27.62 -6.87
C ARG A 12 3.42 -26.86 -8.10
N PRO A 13 3.74 -27.34 -9.31
CA PRO A 13 3.18 -26.81 -10.55
C PRO A 13 1.65 -26.77 -10.52
N VAL A 14 1.06 -25.65 -10.92
CA VAL A 14 -0.39 -25.48 -11.04
C VAL A 14 -0.74 -24.81 -12.36
N SER A 15 -1.99 -24.99 -12.82
CA SER A 15 -2.49 -24.23 -13.96
C SER A 15 -2.62 -22.75 -13.60
N ARG A 16 -2.66 -21.90 -14.63
CA ARG A 16 -2.90 -20.46 -14.47
C ARG A 16 -4.21 -20.18 -13.75
N GLU A 17 -5.26 -20.91 -14.11
CA GLU A 17 -6.61 -20.76 -13.55
C GLU A 17 -6.60 -21.12 -12.06
N ALA A 18 -5.97 -22.24 -11.69
CA ALA A 18 -5.81 -22.65 -10.31
C ALA A 18 -5.01 -21.62 -9.49
N PHE A 19 -3.93 -21.06 -10.07
CA PHE A 19 -3.15 -20.01 -9.43
C PHE A 19 -4.00 -18.77 -9.12
N TYR A 20 -4.74 -18.22 -10.09
CA TYR A 20 -5.57 -17.04 -9.86
C TYR A 20 -6.80 -17.33 -8.98
N ALA A 21 -7.34 -18.55 -9.03
CA ALA A 21 -8.39 -18.98 -8.10
C ALA A 21 -7.92 -18.86 -6.66
N ILE A 22 -6.68 -19.23 -6.35
CA ILE A 22 -6.07 -19.12 -5.03
C ILE A 22 -5.68 -17.67 -4.73
N ALA A 23 -4.91 -17.03 -5.61
CA ALA A 23 -4.29 -15.73 -5.35
C ALA A 23 -5.32 -14.60 -5.23
N CYS A 24 -6.41 -14.65 -5.99
CA CYS A 24 -7.47 -13.64 -5.96
C CYS A 24 -8.55 -13.93 -4.90
N ASP A 25 -8.51 -15.07 -4.19
CA ASP A 25 -9.54 -15.45 -3.21
C ASP A 25 -9.40 -14.68 -1.89
N PRO A 26 -10.31 -13.73 -1.59
CA PRO A 26 -10.21 -12.87 -0.42
C PRO A 26 -10.31 -13.64 0.90
N GLN A 27 -10.85 -14.87 0.90
CA GLN A 27 -10.98 -15.70 2.11
C GLN A 27 -9.67 -16.39 2.53
N ARG A 28 -8.61 -16.29 1.72
CA ARG A 28 -7.32 -16.96 1.97
C ARG A 28 -6.23 -15.97 2.32
N SER A 29 -5.42 -16.23 3.33
CA SER A 29 -4.13 -15.54 3.47
C SER A 29 -3.15 -16.11 2.45
N VAL A 30 -2.67 -15.26 1.53
CA VAL A 30 -1.77 -15.66 0.44
C VAL A 30 -0.56 -14.74 0.39
N ALA A 31 0.61 -15.32 0.18
CA ALA A 31 1.82 -14.61 -0.22
C ALA A 31 2.08 -14.97 -1.68
N VAL A 32 2.25 -13.95 -2.53
CA VAL A 32 2.51 -14.13 -3.95
C VAL A 32 3.88 -13.58 -4.28
N GLU A 33 4.77 -14.48 -4.67
CA GLU A 33 6.06 -14.12 -5.25
C GLU A 33 5.90 -13.99 -6.77
N ALA A 34 6.27 -12.83 -7.31
CA ALA A 34 6.13 -12.58 -8.74
C ALA A 34 7.12 -11.53 -9.25
N CYS A 35 7.74 -11.79 -10.39
CA CYS A 35 8.67 -10.88 -11.07
C CYS A 35 8.01 -9.56 -11.49
N ALA A 36 8.83 -8.57 -11.87
CA ALA A 36 8.34 -7.36 -12.52
C ALA A 36 7.52 -7.73 -13.77
N GLY A 37 6.43 -7.01 -14.04
CA GLY A 37 5.55 -7.28 -15.19
C GLY A 37 4.59 -8.47 -15.05
N ALA A 38 4.68 -9.28 -14.00
CA ALA A 38 3.83 -10.48 -13.80
C ALA A 38 2.36 -10.19 -13.40
N GLY A 39 1.87 -8.95 -13.53
CA GLY A 39 0.47 -8.60 -13.26
C GLY A 39 0.09 -8.48 -11.78
N LYS A 40 1.05 -8.23 -10.86
CA LYS A 40 0.78 -8.05 -9.42
C LYS A 40 -0.33 -7.03 -9.12
N THR A 41 -0.30 -5.87 -9.79
CA THR A 41 -1.30 -4.83 -9.60
C THR A 41 -2.68 -5.29 -10.05
N TRP A 42 -2.77 -5.98 -11.20
CA TRP A 42 -4.02 -6.57 -11.68
C TRP A 42 -4.59 -7.59 -10.68
N MET A 43 -3.73 -8.39 -10.07
CA MET A 43 -4.11 -9.40 -9.07
C MET A 43 -4.64 -8.75 -7.77
N LEU A 44 -3.95 -7.73 -7.25
CA LEU A 44 -4.41 -7.00 -6.06
C LEU A 44 -5.76 -6.34 -6.29
N VAL A 45 -5.96 -5.68 -7.44
CA VAL A 45 -7.26 -5.06 -7.77
C VAL A 45 -8.34 -6.13 -7.98
N SER A 46 -8.00 -7.26 -8.58
CA SER A 46 -8.93 -8.40 -8.73
C SER A 46 -9.35 -8.98 -7.39
N ARG A 47 -8.44 -9.03 -6.43
CA ARG A 47 -8.71 -9.47 -5.06
C ARG A 47 -9.63 -8.49 -4.32
N MET A 48 -9.43 -7.19 -4.48
CA MET A 48 -10.35 -6.16 -3.96
C MET A 48 -11.74 -6.30 -4.57
N LEU A 49 -11.84 -6.48 -5.90
CA LEU A 49 -13.10 -6.70 -6.60
C LEU A 49 -13.82 -7.96 -6.08
N ARG A 50 -13.08 -9.06 -5.86
CA ARG A 50 -13.67 -10.29 -5.29
C ARG A 50 -14.18 -10.10 -3.88
N ALA A 51 -13.45 -9.38 -3.02
CA ALA A 51 -13.92 -9.06 -1.67
C ALA A 51 -15.25 -8.27 -1.70
N LEU A 52 -15.36 -7.28 -2.60
CA LEU A 52 -16.58 -6.52 -2.81
C LEU A 52 -17.74 -7.41 -3.31
N LEU A 53 -17.48 -8.33 -4.25
CA LEU A 53 -18.46 -9.30 -4.74
C LEU A 53 -18.90 -10.33 -3.70
N ASP A 54 -18.05 -10.57 -2.70
CA ASP A 54 -18.33 -11.47 -1.58
C ASP A 54 -19.03 -10.74 -0.41
N GLY A 55 -19.34 -9.45 -0.59
CA GLY A 55 -20.19 -8.67 0.31
C GLY A 55 -19.46 -7.75 1.28
N ALA A 56 -18.12 -7.66 1.21
CA ALA A 56 -17.38 -6.70 2.02
C ALA A 56 -17.80 -5.27 1.69
N ALA A 57 -18.01 -4.44 2.71
CA ALA A 57 -18.21 -3.02 2.48
C ALA A 57 -16.90 -2.40 1.99
N PRO A 58 -16.91 -1.41 1.07
CA PRO A 58 -15.67 -0.94 0.48
C PRO A 58 -14.66 -0.42 1.51
N HIS A 59 -15.13 0.29 2.54
CA HIS A 59 -14.29 0.82 3.61
C HIS A 59 -13.71 -0.24 4.57
N GLU A 60 -14.15 -1.49 4.49
CA GLU A 60 -13.56 -2.62 5.24
C GLU A 60 -12.34 -3.21 4.50
N ILE A 61 -12.11 -2.80 3.25
CA ILE A 61 -10.97 -3.26 2.44
C ILE A 61 -9.84 -2.24 2.54
N LEU A 62 -8.72 -2.67 3.10
CA LEU A 62 -7.47 -1.89 3.19
C LEU A 62 -6.40 -2.50 2.28
N ALA A 63 -5.96 -1.73 1.29
CA ALA A 63 -4.82 -2.04 0.43
C ALA A 63 -3.69 -1.04 0.69
N ILE A 64 -2.51 -1.54 1.05
CA ILE A 64 -1.34 -0.72 1.40
C ILE A 64 -0.24 -0.94 0.36
N THR A 65 0.45 0.14 -0.02
CA THR A 65 1.62 0.11 -0.91
C THR A 65 2.69 1.11 -0.47
N PHE A 66 3.85 1.10 -1.13
CA PHE A 66 4.97 1.97 -0.78
C PHE A 66 4.80 3.39 -1.33
N THR A 67 4.22 3.56 -2.52
CA THR A 67 4.21 4.84 -3.21
C THR A 67 2.81 5.39 -3.41
N LYS A 68 2.66 6.73 -3.31
CA LYS A 68 1.41 7.43 -3.63
C LYS A 68 0.95 7.13 -5.06
N LYS A 69 1.90 6.99 -6.00
CA LYS A 69 1.63 6.62 -7.40
C LYS A 69 0.98 5.25 -7.54
N ALA A 70 1.53 4.21 -6.89
CA ALA A 70 0.94 2.87 -6.95
C ALA A 70 -0.45 2.82 -6.30
N ALA A 71 -0.67 3.57 -5.22
CA ALA A 71 -1.98 3.69 -4.59
C ALA A 71 -2.99 4.35 -5.54
N GLY A 72 -2.58 5.43 -6.22
CA GLY A 72 -3.37 6.10 -7.25
C GLY A 72 -3.72 5.17 -8.43
N GLU A 73 -2.74 4.45 -8.96
CA GLU A 73 -2.95 3.50 -10.07
C GLU A 73 -3.95 2.40 -9.70
N MET A 74 -3.81 1.79 -8.51
CA MET A 74 -4.75 0.76 -8.05
C MET A 74 -6.18 1.31 -7.90
N ARG A 75 -6.32 2.54 -7.39
CA ARG A 75 -7.63 3.20 -7.23
C ARG A 75 -8.28 3.48 -8.58
N GLN A 76 -7.52 4.08 -9.49
CA GLN A 76 -7.98 4.38 -10.84
C GLN A 76 -8.42 3.08 -11.55
N ARG A 77 -7.60 2.03 -11.51
CA ARG A 77 -7.92 0.75 -12.15
C ARG A 77 -9.19 0.11 -11.58
N LEU A 78 -9.38 0.14 -10.27
CA LEU A 78 -10.61 -0.37 -9.66
C LEU A 78 -11.84 0.39 -10.15
N GLN A 79 -11.76 1.72 -10.18
CA GLN A 79 -12.85 2.58 -10.64
C GLN A 79 -13.19 2.34 -12.11
N GLU A 80 -12.18 2.33 -12.99
CA GLU A 80 -12.33 2.05 -14.42
C GLU A 80 -13.01 0.70 -14.66
N TRP A 81 -12.59 -0.34 -13.93
CA TRP A 81 -13.21 -1.66 -14.05
C TRP A 81 -14.67 -1.66 -13.63
N LEU A 82 -15.00 -1.06 -12.48
CA LEU A 82 -16.38 -0.98 -12.02
C LEU A 82 -17.27 -0.24 -13.02
N GLU A 83 -16.78 0.86 -13.59
CA GLU A 83 -17.49 1.63 -14.61
C GLU A 83 -17.73 0.83 -15.89
N VAL A 84 -16.69 0.16 -16.40
CA VAL A 84 -16.79 -0.71 -17.58
C VAL A 84 -17.77 -1.86 -17.32
N PHE A 85 -17.65 -2.53 -16.18
CA PHE A 85 -18.49 -3.69 -15.85
C PHE A 85 -19.96 -3.33 -15.67
N ALA A 86 -20.27 -2.10 -15.26
CA ALA A 86 -21.64 -1.63 -15.13
C ALA A 86 -22.40 -1.58 -16.45
N HIS A 87 -21.69 -1.53 -17.58
CA HIS A 87 -22.25 -1.40 -18.93
C HIS A 87 -21.95 -2.61 -19.83
N ALA A 88 -21.16 -3.58 -19.34
CA ALA A 88 -20.75 -4.73 -20.12
C ALA A 88 -21.89 -5.78 -20.23
N PRO A 89 -21.97 -6.50 -21.37
CA PRO A 89 -22.82 -7.68 -21.50
C PRO A 89 -22.52 -8.74 -20.44
N LEU A 90 -23.55 -9.48 -20.01
CA LEU A 90 -23.39 -10.51 -18.96
C LEU A 90 -22.36 -11.58 -19.36
N ASP A 91 -22.27 -11.97 -20.63
CA ASP A 91 -21.28 -12.98 -21.07
C ASP A 91 -19.83 -12.48 -20.96
N ASP A 92 -19.59 -11.18 -21.14
CA ASP A 92 -18.28 -10.57 -20.93
C ASP A 92 -17.94 -10.57 -19.44
N LEU A 93 -18.93 -10.29 -18.58
CA LEU A 93 -18.77 -10.34 -17.13
C LEU A 93 -18.47 -11.76 -16.63
N ALA A 94 -19.03 -12.82 -17.24
CA ALA A 94 -18.64 -14.19 -16.91
C ALA A 94 -17.15 -14.42 -17.17
N ARG A 95 -16.64 -13.97 -18.33
CA ARG A 95 -15.22 -14.11 -18.67
C ARG A 95 -14.33 -13.35 -17.70
N GLU A 96 -14.73 -12.14 -17.30
CA GLU A 96 -14.02 -11.34 -16.30
C GLU A 96 -14.00 -12.00 -14.91
N LEU A 97 -15.11 -12.62 -14.48
CA LEU A 97 -15.18 -13.37 -13.23
C LEU A 97 -14.26 -14.61 -13.27
N ILE A 98 -14.28 -15.36 -14.38
CA ILE A 98 -13.45 -16.55 -14.59
C ILE A 98 -11.96 -16.19 -14.59
N ALA A 99 -11.58 -15.11 -15.29
CA ALA A 99 -10.20 -14.62 -15.30
C ALA A 99 -9.67 -14.35 -13.88
N ARG A 100 -10.55 -13.94 -12.95
CA ARG A 100 -10.22 -13.65 -11.54
C ARG A 100 -10.37 -14.86 -10.63
N GLY A 101 -10.53 -16.05 -11.20
CA GLY A 101 -10.52 -17.31 -10.47
C GLY A 101 -11.85 -17.68 -9.81
N ILE A 102 -12.96 -17.13 -10.29
CA ILE A 102 -14.30 -17.62 -9.96
C ILE A 102 -14.63 -18.75 -10.94
N SER A 103 -15.08 -19.91 -10.44
CA SER A 103 -15.36 -21.06 -11.31
C SER A 103 -16.50 -20.74 -12.30
N PRO A 104 -16.55 -21.39 -13.48
CA PRO A 104 -17.61 -21.17 -14.46
C PRO A 104 -19.01 -21.29 -13.86
N GLU A 105 -19.22 -22.26 -12.97
CA GLU A 105 -20.50 -22.50 -12.30
C GLU A 105 -20.88 -21.35 -11.36
N ARG A 106 -19.91 -20.79 -10.62
CA ARG A 106 -20.17 -19.65 -9.72
C ARG A 106 -20.21 -18.32 -10.47
N SER A 107 -19.70 -18.29 -11.69
CA SER A 107 -19.68 -17.08 -12.51
C SER A 107 -21.08 -16.68 -12.91
N SER A 108 -21.95 -17.65 -13.26
CA SER A 108 -23.34 -17.38 -13.65
C SER A 108 -24.08 -16.56 -12.61
N ASP A 109 -23.89 -16.90 -11.34
CA ASP A 109 -24.61 -16.32 -10.20
C ASP A 109 -24.08 -14.94 -9.81
N LYS A 110 -22.84 -14.61 -10.21
CA LYS A 110 -22.15 -13.37 -9.84
C LYS A 110 -22.14 -12.31 -10.93
N ARG A 111 -22.52 -12.63 -12.17
CA ARG A 111 -22.52 -11.66 -13.30
C ARG A 111 -23.37 -10.43 -13.03
N GLU A 112 -24.62 -10.61 -12.60
CA GLU A 112 -25.51 -9.49 -12.27
C GLU A 112 -25.02 -8.71 -11.05
N ALA A 113 -24.44 -9.41 -10.07
CA ALA A 113 -23.85 -8.76 -8.90
C ALA A 113 -22.67 -7.88 -9.29
N LEU A 114 -21.82 -8.32 -10.23
CA LEU A 114 -20.70 -7.57 -10.78
C LEU A 114 -21.18 -6.34 -11.57
N GLN A 115 -22.18 -6.50 -12.43
CA GLN A 115 -22.76 -5.39 -13.19
C GLN A 115 -23.33 -4.31 -12.26
N ASN A 116 -23.99 -4.71 -11.18
CA ASN A 116 -24.58 -3.78 -10.21
C ASN A 116 -23.57 -3.24 -9.18
N LEU A 117 -22.33 -3.73 -9.18
CA LEU A 117 -21.37 -3.43 -8.12
C LEU A 117 -20.98 -1.95 -8.10
N TYR A 118 -20.88 -1.30 -9.25
CA TYR A 118 -20.55 0.12 -9.32
C TYR A 118 -21.62 0.98 -8.66
N ARG A 119 -22.90 0.70 -8.91
CA ARG A 119 -24.03 1.39 -8.26
C ARG A 119 -24.01 1.20 -6.74
N LYS A 120 -23.74 -0.03 -6.28
CA LYS A 120 -23.59 -0.31 -4.84
C LYS A 120 -22.41 0.46 -4.23
N MET A 121 -21.29 0.54 -4.93
CA MET A 121 -20.12 1.29 -4.49
C MET A 121 -20.43 2.78 -4.35
N LEU A 122 -21.11 3.38 -5.35
CA LEU A 122 -21.52 4.78 -5.31
C LEU A 122 -22.50 5.06 -4.16
N ALA A 123 -23.46 4.15 -3.92
CA ALA A 123 -24.44 4.28 -2.84
C ALA A 123 -23.82 4.19 -1.43
N SER A 124 -22.69 3.49 -1.27
CA SER A 124 -22.04 3.32 0.04
C SER A 124 -21.42 4.61 0.60
N GLY A 125 -21.09 5.59 -0.26
CA GLY A 125 -20.47 6.86 0.12
C GLY A 125 -19.06 6.77 0.71
N ARG A 126 -18.51 5.56 0.92
CA ARG A 126 -17.17 5.35 1.50
C ARG A 126 -16.37 4.42 0.60
N PRO A 127 -15.25 4.86 0.00
CA PRO A 127 -14.49 4.07 -0.96
C PRO A 127 -13.58 3.05 -0.28
N VAL A 128 -13.03 2.14 -1.10
CA VAL A 128 -11.93 1.25 -0.71
C VAL A 128 -10.72 2.04 -0.22
N GLN A 129 -10.13 1.59 0.88
CA GLN A 129 -8.98 2.26 1.50
C GLN A 129 -7.69 1.83 0.80
N ILE A 130 -7.30 2.55 -0.26
CA ILE A 130 -6.03 2.31 -0.97
C ILE A 130 -5.03 3.41 -0.58
N ARG A 131 -4.02 3.04 0.20
CA ARG A 131 -3.14 3.96 0.93
C ARG A 131 -1.67 3.58 0.84
N THR A 132 -0.81 4.52 1.22
CA THR A 132 0.58 4.21 1.56
C THR A 132 0.72 3.79 3.02
N PHE A 133 1.81 3.13 3.40
CA PHE A 133 2.12 2.84 4.81
C PHE A 133 2.02 4.10 5.69
N HIS A 134 2.74 5.17 5.33
CA HIS A 134 2.73 6.44 6.06
C HIS A 134 1.32 7.01 6.25
N SER A 135 0.53 7.07 5.17
CA SER A 135 -0.83 7.63 5.26
C SER A 135 -1.77 6.74 6.05
N TRP A 136 -1.59 5.42 6.06
CA TRP A 136 -2.36 4.52 6.92
C TRP A 136 -2.00 4.72 8.39
N PHE A 137 -0.71 4.72 8.74
CA PHE A 137 -0.29 4.94 10.13
C PHE A 137 -0.70 6.31 10.67
N ALA A 138 -0.58 7.36 9.85
CA ALA A 138 -1.08 8.68 10.22
C ALA A 138 -2.59 8.66 10.50
N ALA A 139 -3.40 8.00 9.68
CA ALA A 139 -4.83 7.90 9.97
C ALA A 139 -5.15 7.05 11.21
N LEU A 140 -4.37 5.99 11.46
CA LEU A 140 -4.52 5.16 12.65
C LEU A 140 -4.19 5.95 13.92
N LEU A 141 -3.13 6.76 13.89
CA LEU A 141 -2.77 7.65 15.00
C LEU A 141 -3.81 8.76 15.19
N GLY A 142 -4.33 9.32 14.09
CA GLY A 142 -5.34 10.37 14.14
C GLY A 142 -6.69 9.91 14.73
N THR A 143 -6.95 8.61 14.78
CA THR A 143 -8.15 8.03 15.41
C THR A 143 -7.86 7.31 16.73
N ALA A 144 -6.60 7.34 17.19
CA ALA A 144 -6.21 6.67 18.42
C ALA A 144 -6.84 7.34 19.66
N PRO A 145 -7.20 6.57 20.70
CA PRO A 145 -7.70 7.14 21.95
C PRO A 145 -6.70 8.11 22.58
N LEU A 146 -7.16 9.27 23.04
CA LEU A 146 -6.29 10.30 23.64
C LEU A 146 -5.48 9.77 24.83
N ALA A 147 -6.08 8.91 25.67
CA ALA A 147 -5.38 8.29 26.80
C ALA A 147 -4.18 7.43 26.36
N LEU A 148 -4.28 6.76 25.20
CA LEU A 148 -3.16 5.99 24.64
C LEU A 148 -2.05 6.94 24.17
N LEU A 149 -2.41 8.01 23.47
CA LEU A 149 -1.44 9.01 23.01
C LEU A 149 -0.68 9.63 24.19
N GLN A 150 -1.40 10.02 25.25
CA GLN A 150 -0.81 10.57 26.48
C GLN A 150 0.13 9.57 27.17
N ALA A 151 -0.29 8.31 27.31
CA ALA A 151 0.54 7.27 27.93
C ALA A 151 1.83 6.99 27.15
N GLN A 152 1.84 7.24 25.84
CA GLN A 152 3.00 7.12 24.96
C GLN A 152 3.78 8.44 24.78
N GLY A 153 3.37 9.53 25.44
CA GLY A 153 3.99 10.85 25.26
C GLY A 153 3.80 11.43 23.85
N LEU A 154 2.81 10.95 23.10
CA LEU A 154 2.51 11.41 21.74
C LEU A 154 1.53 12.60 21.78
N PRO A 155 1.67 13.57 20.87
CA PRO A 155 0.78 14.71 20.81
C PRO A 155 -0.62 14.31 20.32
N ALA A 156 -1.64 15.01 20.81
CA ALA A 156 -3.04 14.81 20.40
C ALA A 156 -3.33 15.27 18.96
N SER A 157 -2.57 16.27 18.50
CA SER A 157 -2.58 16.78 17.15
C SER A 157 -1.17 16.72 16.59
N PHE A 158 -1.00 16.17 15.40
CA PHE A 158 0.29 16.13 14.72
C PHE A 158 0.10 16.55 13.26
N GLU A 159 1.15 17.14 12.71
CA GLU A 159 1.29 17.37 11.29
C GLU A 159 2.32 16.38 10.76
N LEU A 160 1.98 15.70 9.67
CA LEU A 160 2.95 14.81 9.01
C LEU A 160 3.88 15.68 8.17
N LEU A 161 5.13 15.79 8.59
CA LEU A 161 6.19 16.36 7.78
C LEU A 161 6.53 15.38 6.64
N GLU A 162 6.21 15.76 5.40
CA GLU A 162 6.59 14.97 4.21
C GLU A 162 8.05 15.22 3.79
N ASP A 163 8.59 16.38 4.17
CA ASP A 163 9.99 16.79 4.00
C ASP A 163 10.49 17.34 5.34
N ASP A 164 11.50 16.69 5.91
CA ASP A 164 12.09 17.08 7.19
C ASP A 164 13.19 18.14 7.02
N ALA A 165 13.53 18.55 5.80
CA ALA A 165 14.62 19.48 5.55
C ALA A 165 14.42 20.83 6.25
N GLU A 166 13.18 21.28 6.44
CA GLU A 166 12.88 22.49 7.22
C GLU A 166 13.15 22.28 8.71
N ALA A 167 12.63 21.20 9.30
CA ALA A 167 12.90 20.84 10.69
C ALA A 167 14.41 20.64 10.95
N VAL A 168 15.13 19.98 10.04
CA VAL A 168 16.58 19.80 10.10
C VAL A 168 17.30 21.15 10.10
N ARG A 169 16.90 22.09 9.23
CA ARG A 169 17.47 23.44 9.20
C ARG A 169 17.24 24.18 10.52
N GLU A 170 16.06 24.05 11.11
CA GLU A 170 15.71 24.70 12.38
C GLU A 170 16.56 24.18 13.55
N VAL A 171 16.91 22.89 13.57
CA VAL A 171 17.72 22.30 14.67
C VAL A 171 19.23 22.47 14.47
N TRP A 172 19.69 22.67 13.24
CA TRP A 172 21.13 22.80 12.93
C TRP A 172 21.80 24.04 13.49
N ALA A 173 21.15 25.20 13.43
CA ALA A 173 21.73 26.41 14.01
C ALA A 173 21.88 26.31 15.55
N PRO A 174 20.84 25.90 16.32
CA PRO A 174 20.98 25.63 17.75
C PRO A 174 22.03 24.56 18.08
N PHE A 175 22.05 23.45 17.33
CA PHE A 175 23.03 22.38 17.52
C PHE A 175 24.48 22.90 17.36
N LEU A 176 24.77 23.58 16.25
CA LEU A 176 26.11 24.12 16.00
C LEU A 176 26.50 25.19 17.02
N GLN A 177 25.53 25.98 17.50
CA GLN A 177 25.77 26.93 18.59
C GLN A 177 26.19 26.21 19.87
N THR A 178 25.50 25.13 20.26
CA THR A 178 25.87 24.31 21.42
C THR A 178 27.25 23.66 21.26
N VAL A 179 27.55 23.14 20.05
CA VAL A 179 28.88 22.59 19.74
C VAL A 179 29.95 23.67 19.89
N ALA A 180 29.72 24.87 19.36
CA ALA A 180 30.69 25.96 19.39
C ALA A 180 30.96 26.50 20.81
N THR A 181 29.95 26.51 21.68
CA THR A 181 30.07 27.05 23.06
C THR A 181 30.50 26.01 24.09
N THR A 182 30.48 24.72 23.75
CA THR A 182 30.87 23.62 24.65
C THR A 182 32.29 23.14 24.31
N PRO A 183 33.31 23.35 25.16
CA PRO A 183 34.71 23.09 24.81
C PRO A 183 34.99 21.65 24.35
N GLY A 184 34.40 20.65 25.01
CA GLY A 184 34.57 19.24 24.63
C GLY A 184 33.98 18.92 23.27
N LEU A 185 32.71 19.30 23.03
CA LEU A 185 32.03 19.08 21.75
C LEU A 185 32.73 19.81 20.60
N ARG A 186 33.23 21.02 20.86
CA ARG A 186 34.00 21.78 19.88
C ARG A 186 35.28 21.04 19.49
N ALA A 187 36.05 20.56 20.46
CA ALA A 187 37.28 19.83 20.21
C ALA A 187 37.02 18.54 19.41
N ASP A 188 35.98 17.79 19.78
CA ASP A 188 35.57 16.58 19.04
C ASP A 188 35.17 16.90 17.60
N TYR A 189 34.35 17.94 17.40
CA TYR A 189 33.93 18.39 16.07
C TYR A 189 35.13 18.83 15.22
N GLU A 190 36.05 19.63 15.77
CA GLU A 190 37.26 20.07 15.08
C GLU A 190 38.16 18.88 14.71
N ALA A 191 38.28 17.87 15.58
CA ALA A 191 39.04 16.65 15.30
C ALA A 191 38.45 15.82 14.15
N VAL A 192 37.11 15.65 14.14
CA VAL A 192 36.41 14.94 13.05
C VAL A 192 36.54 15.70 11.73
N VAL A 193 36.40 17.03 11.75
CA VAL A 193 36.61 17.88 10.56
C VAL A 193 38.05 17.80 10.06
N ALA A 194 39.04 17.76 10.95
CA ALA A 194 40.44 17.60 10.57
C ALA A 194 40.71 16.24 9.90
N CYS A 195 40.05 15.18 10.35
CA CYS A 195 40.23 13.83 9.81
C CYS A 195 39.48 13.60 8.48
N HIS A 196 38.25 14.09 8.36
CA HIS A 196 37.34 13.73 7.26
C HIS A 196 36.92 14.90 6.38
N GLY A 197 37.27 16.13 6.76
CA GLY A 197 36.82 17.35 6.10
C GLY A 197 35.39 17.74 6.49
N ARG A 198 35.09 19.04 6.33
CA ARG A 198 33.81 19.65 6.75
C ARG A 198 32.59 19.04 6.05
N SER A 199 32.70 18.76 4.75
CA SER A 199 31.58 18.21 3.96
C SER A 199 31.17 16.80 4.43
N GLN A 200 32.14 15.92 4.64
CA GLN A 200 31.86 14.55 5.08
C GLN A 200 31.40 14.52 6.54
N THR A 201 31.96 15.39 7.39
CA THR A 201 31.49 15.56 8.77
C THR A 201 30.02 15.99 8.81
N HIS A 202 29.63 16.98 8.00
CA HIS A 202 28.24 17.42 7.92
C HIS A 202 27.30 16.32 7.42
N LYS A 203 27.69 15.57 6.39
CA LYS A 203 26.88 14.44 5.89
C LYS A 203 26.70 13.35 6.94
N ALA A 204 27.75 13.03 7.71
CA ALA A 204 27.68 12.03 8.76
C ALA A 204 26.73 12.47 9.89
N LEU A 205 26.81 13.73 10.31
CA LEU A 205 25.94 14.30 11.34
C LEU A 205 24.47 14.41 10.89
N ALA A 206 24.22 14.68 9.60
CA ALA A 206 22.86 14.76 9.06
C ALA A 206 22.21 13.39 8.83
N ALA A 207 22.97 12.30 8.89
CA ALA A 207 22.50 10.93 8.67
C ALA A 207 22.41 10.09 9.97
N ALA A 208 22.78 10.69 11.11
CA ALA A 208 22.77 10.07 12.44
C ALA A 208 21.48 10.42 13.19
#